data_AF-A0A5N7Y1W1-F1
#
_entry.id   AF-A0A5N7Y1W1-F1
#
_cell.length_a   1.000
_cell.length_b   1.000
_cell.length_c   1.000
_cell.angle_alpha   90.00
_cell.angle_beta   90.00
_cell.angle_gamma   90.00
#
_symmetry.space_group_name_H-M   'P 1'
#
loop_
_entity.id
_entity.type
_entity.pdbx_description
1 polymer ?
#
loop_
_entity_poly.entity_id
_entity_poly.type
_entity_poly.pdbx_seq_one_letter_code
_entity_poly.pdbx_strand_id
1 'polypeptide(L)'
;MAHAVMGRTMNFASGLPSWFIEGTAEAVQGADERLAADTAGGTNTAAIVAAFNADDVSGSAGYSGGYAAVRYMHDSIKAAGGRGIKDVMGYLQSNPGSTLDQALANGSRGAFSGLADFQTQFSSDAASYVASLDLTNEDTGALGGLDADGGPVLTAKSVLLNQGTGTPGSQGFRLVEPTLFDDTAVGGSALTQFQIGAQAYETIQIGIGSFNVEALALSRLSLQKTPGLAVMDIDDALAYIDRQRGYMGAVQNRLEATISNLQNISENTAASRSRIVDTDFAAETANLTSRQIVQQAAQSVLAQANQRPQAVLSLLA
;
A
#
# COMPACT_ATOMS: atom_id res chain seq x y z
N MET A 1 -6.69 2.74 -5.13
CA MET A 1 -6.63 2.32 -3.70
C MET A 1 -6.41 3.50 -2.76
N ALA A 2 -5.59 4.51 -3.12
CA ALA A 2 -5.36 5.71 -2.31
C ALA A 2 -6.67 6.39 -1.85
N HIS A 3 -7.58 6.75 -2.78
CA HIS A 3 -8.84 7.42 -2.41
C HIS A 3 -9.77 6.59 -1.52
N ALA A 4 -9.72 5.26 -1.58
CA ALA A 4 -10.53 4.41 -0.71
C ALA A 4 -9.99 4.39 0.73
N VAL A 5 -8.66 4.33 0.88
CA VAL A 5 -7.99 4.45 2.18
C VAL A 5 -8.20 5.85 2.74
N MET A 6 -7.99 6.87 1.93
CA MET A 6 -8.22 8.26 2.31
C MET A 6 -9.69 8.48 2.69
N GLY A 7 -10.63 7.92 1.92
CA GLY A 7 -12.07 7.87 2.19
C GLY A 7 -12.43 7.38 3.59
N ARG A 8 -11.67 6.40 4.09
CA ARG A 8 -11.83 5.84 5.42
C ARG A 8 -11.14 6.67 6.50
N THR A 9 -10.00 7.29 6.20
CA THR A 9 -9.19 8.03 7.18
C THR A 9 -9.54 9.52 7.27
N MET A 10 -10.07 10.10 6.21
CA MET A 10 -10.53 11.48 6.11
C MET A 10 -12.00 11.46 5.73
N ASN A 11 -12.79 12.37 6.28
CA ASN A 11 -14.20 12.43 5.91
C ASN A 11 -14.36 13.12 4.54
N PHE A 12 -14.40 12.34 3.46
CA PHE A 12 -14.61 12.81 2.08
C PHE A 12 -15.99 13.41 1.80
N ALA A 13 -16.97 13.21 2.69
CA ALA A 13 -18.34 13.61 2.45
C ALA A 13 -18.59 15.13 2.54
N SER A 14 -17.62 15.91 3.04
CA SER A 14 -17.78 17.36 3.30
C SER A 14 -17.39 18.29 2.15
N GLY A 15 -17.16 17.76 0.94
CA GLY A 15 -16.84 18.59 -0.24
C GLY A 15 -15.43 19.18 -0.19
N LEU A 16 -14.43 18.32 0.02
CA LEU A 16 -13.02 18.71 -0.09
C LEU A 16 -12.70 19.12 -1.55
N PRO A 17 -11.83 20.12 -1.76
CA PRO A 17 -11.37 20.49 -3.11
C PRO A 17 -10.69 19.32 -3.82
N SER A 18 -10.88 19.23 -5.13
CA SER A 18 -10.32 18.17 -5.98
C SER A 18 -8.79 18.19 -5.95
N TRP A 19 -8.17 19.37 -5.99
CA TRP A 19 -6.72 19.52 -5.89
C TRP A 19 -6.17 18.96 -4.58
N PHE A 20 -6.93 19.04 -3.47
CA PHE A 20 -6.49 18.55 -2.17
C PHE A 20 -6.57 17.03 -2.13
N ILE A 21 -7.65 16.46 -2.66
CA ILE A 21 -7.86 15.02 -2.76
C ILE A 21 -6.74 14.38 -3.59
N GLU A 22 -6.56 14.84 -4.82
CA GLU A 22 -5.57 14.28 -5.74
C GLU A 22 -4.15 14.62 -5.28
N GLY A 23 -3.92 15.86 -4.82
CA GLY A 23 -2.61 16.30 -4.33
C GLY A 23 -2.12 15.52 -3.12
N THR A 24 -3.02 15.18 -2.18
CA THR A 24 -2.65 14.36 -1.02
C THR A 24 -2.47 12.89 -1.40
N ALA A 25 -3.17 12.39 -2.42
CA ALA A 25 -2.93 11.06 -2.96
C ALA A 25 -1.55 10.96 -3.64
N GLU A 26 -1.16 11.97 -4.43
CA GLU A 26 0.14 12.03 -5.09
C GLU A 26 1.27 12.26 -4.07
N ALA A 27 1.09 13.12 -3.07
CA ALA A 27 2.12 13.41 -2.06
C ALA A 27 2.57 12.19 -1.24
N VAL A 28 1.72 11.17 -1.09
CA VAL A 28 2.08 9.93 -0.38
C VAL A 28 3.16 9.15 -1.13
N GLN A 29 3.08 9.08 -2.46
CA GLN A 29 4.00 8.32 -3.30
C GLN A 29 5.07 9.20 -3.98
N GLY A 30 4.90 10.52 -3.90
CA GLY A 30 5.73 11.47 -4.62
C GLY A 30 5.30 11.62 -6.08
N ALA A 31 5.50 12.81 -6.64
CA ALA A 31 5.17 13.11 -8.03
C ALA A 31 6.19 14.09 -8.65
N ASP A 32 7.43 14.07 -8.17
CA ASP A 32 8.48 14.98 -8.63
C ASP A 32 8.77 14.80 -10.12
N GLU A 33 8.71 13.58 -10.68
CA GLU A 33 8.90 13.37 -12.11
C GLU A 33 7.81 14.04 -12.96
N ARG A 34 6.56 14.03 -12.47
CA ARG A 34 5.45 14.71 -13.15
C ARG A 34 5.57 16.21 -13.03
N LEU A 35 5.86 16.70 -11.82
CA LEU A 35 6.05 18.12 -11.56
C LEU A 35 7.21 18.66 -12.40
N ALA A 36 8.31 17.92 -12.53
CA ALA A 36 9.44 18.27 -13.39
C ALA A 36 9.02 18.38 -14.86
N ALA A 37 8.24 17.43 -15.36
CA ALA A 37 7.76 17.43 -16.75
C ALA A 37 6.83 18.63 -17.02
N ASP A 38 5.88 18.91 -16.13
CA ASP A 38 4.91 19.99 -16.31
C ASP A 38 5.50 21.40 -16.11
N THR A 39 6.57 21.50 -15.31
CA THR A 39 7.19 22.80 -14.97
C THR A 39 8.52 23.06 -15.67
N ALA A 40 8.89 22.21 -16.64
CA ALA A 40 10.20 22.27 -17.31
C ALA A 40 11.36 22.32 -16.30
N GLY A 41 11.35 21.40 -15.33
CA GLY A 41 12.36 21.33 -14.26
C GLY A 41 12.28 22.48 -13.26
N GLY A 42 11.07 22.91 -12.89
CA GLY A 42 10.83 23.94 -11.88
C GLY A 42 10.89 25.39 -12.37
N THR A 43 10.90 25.63 -13.68
CA THR A 43 11.07 26.97 -14.27
C THR A 43 9.77 27.61 -14.77
N ASN A 44 8.68 26.85 -14.98
CA ASN A 44 7.39 27.34 -15.47
C ASN A 44 6.20 26.81 -14.67
N THR A 45 5.62 27.62 -13.78
CA THR A 45 4.52 27.20 -12.89
C THR A 45 3.15 27.80 -13.24
N ALA A 46 3.04 28.60 -14.31
CA ALA A 46 1.80 29.31 -14.61
C ALA A 46 0.60 28.36 -14.85
N ALA A 47 0.84 27.24 -15.55
CA ALA A 47 -0.21 26.26 -15.85
C ALA A 47 -0.68 25.52 -14.59
N ILE A 48 0.23 25.15 -13.68
CA ILE A 48 -0.13 24.44 -12.45
C ILE A 48 -0.88 25.36 -11.46
N VAL A 49 -0.51 26.63 -11.38
CA VAL A 49 -1.20 27.63 -10.53
C VAL A 49 -2.58 27.93 -11.09
N ALA A 50 -2.73 28.02 -12.42
CA ALA A 50 -4.02 28.21 -13.05
C ALA A 50 -4.95 27.01 -12.79
N ALA A 51 -4.46 25.78 -12.95
CA ALA A 51 -5.23 24.57 -12.68
C ALA A 51 -5.63 24.43 -11.20
N PHE A 52 -4.69 24.71 -10.28
CA PHE A 52 -4.96 24.73 -8.84
C PHE A 52 -6.06 25.73 -8.47
N ASN A 53 -5.99 26.97 -8.97
CA ASN A 53 -6.99 28.00 -8.68
C ASN A 53 -8.37 27.71 -9.29
N ALA A 54 -8.42 26.94 -10.37
CA ALA A 54 -9.65 26.46 -10.98
C ALA A 54 -10.22 25.19 -10.31
N ASP A 55 -9.52 24.61 -9.33
CA ASP A 55 -9.78 23.26 -8.80
C ASP A 55 -9.91 22.20 -9.91
N ASP A 56 -9.12 22.33 -10.98
CA ASP A 56 -9.18 21.48 -12.17
C ASP A 56 -8.08 20.42 -12.14
N VAL A 57 -8.50 19.16 -11.92
CA VAL A 57 -7.63 17.96 -11.93
C VAL A 57 -7.88 17.08 -13.16
N SER A 58 -8.42 17.64 -14.25
CA SER A 58 -8.66 16.90 -15.50
C SER A 58 -7.39 16.61 -16.31
N GLY A 59 -6.31 17.35 -16.06
CA GLY A 59 -5.03 17.23 -16.76
C GLY A 59 -3.82 17.22 -15.83
N SER A 60 -2.65 16.90 -16.39
CA SER A 60 -1.39 16.74 -15.62
C SER A 60 -1.08 17.95 -14.73
N ALA A 61 -1.25 19.16 -15.25
CA ALA A 61 -1.00 20.40 -14.51
C ALA A 61 -1.83 20.54 -13.23
N GLY A 62 -3.04 19.97 -13.20
CA GLY A 62 -3.91 19.94 -12.02
C GLY A 62 -3.37 19.03 -10.93
N TYR A 63 -2.94 17.82 -11.30
CA TYR A 63 -2.28 16.89 -10.38
C TYR A 63 -0.98 17.47 -9.83
N SER A 64 -0.14 18.04 -10.71
CA SER A 64 1.12 18.70 -10.33
C SER A 64 0.89 19.92 -9.43
N GLY A 65 -0.16 20.71 -9.71
CA GLY A 65 -0.56 21.84 -8.87
C GLY A 65 -1.07 21.41 -7.50
N GLY A 66 -1.91 20.36 -7.43
CA GLY A 66 -2.36 19.78 -6.17
C GLY A 66 -1.21 19.20 -5.35
N TYR A 67 -0.29 18.47 -5.99
CA TYR A 67 0.91 17.92 -5.37
C TYR A 67 1.80 19.02 -4.78
N ALA A 68 2.15 20.03 -5.58
CA ALA A 68 2.96 21.17 -5.13
C ALA A 68 2.28 21.95 -4.00
N ALA A 69 0.95 22.12 -4.06
CA ALA A 69 0.17 22.77 -3.00
C ALA A 69 0.23 21.99 -1.68
N VAL A 70 0.10 20.66 -1.73
CA VAL A 70 0.17 19.81 -0.53
C VAL A 70 1.58 19.77 0.05
N ARG A 71 2.62 19.73 -0.79
CA ARG A 71 4.02 19.84 -0.36
C ARG A 71 4.28 21.20 0.31
N TYR A 72 3.84 22.30 -0.30
CA TYR A 72 3.93 23.64 0.31
C TYR A 72 3.19 23.72 1.65
N MET A 73 1.99 23.15 1.73
CA MET A 73 1.22 23.07 2.97
C MET A 73 1.98 22.28 4.04
N HIS A 74 2.57 21.15 3.67
CA HIS A 74 3.33 20.30 4.57
C HIS A 74 4.54 21.06 5.16
N ASP A 75 5.32 21.74 4.32
CA ASP A 75 6.49 22.50 4.77
C ASP A 75 6.13 23.72 5.61
N SER A 76 5.08 24.45 5.22
CA SER A 76 4.61 25.63 5.95
C SER A 76 4.11 25.26 7.35
N ILE A 77 3.39 24.14 7.49
CA ILE A 77 2.93 23.65 8.80
C ILE A 77 4.11 23.17 9.65
N LYS A 78 5.12 22.52 9.05
CA LYS A 78 6.35 22.14 9.76
C LYS A 78 7.12 23.37 10.23
N ALA A 79 7.23 24.40 9.40
CA ALA A 79 7.85 25.67 9.78
C ALA A 79 7.12 26.35 10.95
N ALA A 80 5.80 26.18 11.05
CA ALA A 80 4.99 26.62 12.20
C ALA A 80 5.08 25.69 13.44
N GLY A 81 5.93 24.65 13.41
CA GLY A 81 6.13 23.70 14.51
C GLY A 81 5.14 22.54 14.56
N GLY A 82 4.40 22.28 13.47
CA GLY A 82 3.51 21.13 13.31
C GLY A 82 4.21 19.90 12.69
N ARG A 83 3.41 18.86 12.42
CA ARG A 83 3.82 17.60 11.76
C ARG A 83 3.46 17.57 10.27
N GLY A 84 3.37 18.74 9.65
CA GLY A 84 2.96 18.90 8.26
C GLY A 84 1.50 18.55 8.01
N ILE A 85 1.20 18.05 6.81
CA ILE A 85 -0.15 17.65 6.38
C ILE A 85 -0.86 16.67 7.34
N LYS A 86 -0.11 15.90 8.13
CA LYS A 86 -0.65 14.96 9.12
C LYS A 86 -1.52 15.65 10.16
N ASP A 87 -1.22 16.89 10.54
CA ASP A 87 -2.04 17.62 11.52
C ASP A 87 -3.40 18.04 10.92
N VAL A 88 -3.45 18.42 9.64
CA VAL A 88 -4.70 18.73 8.91
C VAL A 88 -5.53 17.47 8.69
N MET A 89 -4.90 16.39 8.22
CA MET A 89 -5.57 15.10 8.02
C MET A 89 -6.09 14.52 9.34
N GLY A 90 -5.29 14.60 10.41
CA GLY A 90 -5.70 14.16 11.75
C GLY A 90 -6.87 14.97 12.31
N TYR A 91 -6.93 16.28 12.01
CA TYR A 91 -8.08 17.11 12.35
C TYR A 91 -9.35 16.66 11.61
N LEU A 92 -9.27 16.44 10.30
CA LEU A 92 -10.40 15.95 9.49
C LEU A 92 -10.88 14.56 9.92
N GLN A 93 -9.96 13.70 10.37
CA GLN A 93 -10.29 12.39 10.93
C GLN A 93 -11.05 12.50 12.26
N SER A 94 -10.61 13.41 13.14
CA SER A 94 -11.17 13.55 14.49
C SER A 94 -12.47 14.35 14.52
N ASN A 95 -12.75 15.15 13.48
CA ASN A 95 -13.92 16.02 13.38
C ASN A 95 -14.74 15.69 12.11
N PRO A 96 -15.56 14.63 12.14
CA PRO A 96 -16.39 14.27 10.99
C PRO A 96 -17.31 15.43 10.59
N GLY A 97 -17.22 15.86 9.32
CA GLY A 97 -18.07 16.91 8.75
C GLY A 97 -17.39 18.27 8.69
N SER A 98 -16.18 18.41 9.24
CA SER A 98 -15.40 19.63 9.06
C SER A 98 -14.97 19.87 7.61
N THR A 99 -14.91 21.14 7.23
CA THR A 99 -14.40 21.58 5.93
C THR A 99 -12.86 21.68 5.97
N LEU A 100 -12.22 21.73 4.79
CA LEU A 100 -10.79 21.97 4.71
C LEU A 100 -10.40 23.32 5.33
N ASP A 101 -11.25 24.34 5.19
CA ASP A 101 -11.05 25.65 5.81
C ASP A 101 -10.92 25.55 7.34
N GLN A 102 -11.84 24.82 8.00
CA GLN A 102 -11.78 24.58 9.43
C GLN A 102 -10.55 23.76 9.83
N ALA A 103 -10.17 22.78 9.00
CA ALA A 103 -8.99 21.96 9.25
C ALA A 103 -7.68 22.75 9.13
N LEU A 104 -7.60 23.71 8.21
CA LEU A 104 -6.46 24.61 8.08
C LEU A 104 -6.42 25.61 9.24
N ALA A 105 -7.54 26.26 9.56
CA ALA A 105 -7.61 27.23 10.64
C ALA A 105 -7.23 26.64 12.01
N ASN A 106 -7.62 25.39 12.29
CA ASN A 106 -7.43 24.77 13.60
C ASN A 106 -6.28 23.74 13.64
N GLY A 107 -5.93 23.13 12.51
CA GLY A 107 -4.95 22.06 12.41
C GLY A 107 -3.55 22.52 11.96
N SER A 108 -3.44 23.67 11.28
CA SER A 108 -2.16 24.13 10.68
C SER A 108 -1.15 24.73 11.65
N ARG A 109 -1.45 24.75 12.97
CA ARG A 109 -0.64 25.43 14.01
C ARG A 109 -0.43 26.93 13.75
N GLY A 110 -1.36 27.54 13.03
CA GLY A 110 -1.29 28.96 12.70
C GLY A 110 -0.49 29.29 11.44
N ALA A 111 -0.03 28.28 10.68
CA ALA A 111 0.55 28.50 9.36
C ALA A 111 -0.46 29.14 8.39
N PHE A 112 -1.74 28.77 8.52
CA PHE A 112 -2.83 29.30 7.71
C PHE A 112 -4.02 29.67 8.59
N SER A 113 -4.60 30.83 8.33
CA SER A 113 -5.84 31.29 8.97
C SER A 113 -7.09 30.60 8.40
N GLY A 114 -6.99 29.96 7.24
CA GLY A 114 -8.07 29.23 6.56
C GLY A 114 -7.67 28.85 5.12
N LEU A 115 -8.63 28.37 4.33
CA LEU A 115 -8.41 27.93 2.96
C LEU A 115 -8.05 29.09 2.02
N ALA A 116 -8.71 30.23 2.15
CA ALA A 116 -8.46 31.40 1.29
C ALA A 116 -7.05 31.98 1.49
N ASP A 117 -6.56 31.97 2.73
CA ASP A 117 -5.20 32.39 3.09
C ASP A 117 -4.17 31.44 2.48
N PHE A 118 -4.37 30.14 2.65
CA PHE A 118 -3.54 29.12 1.99
C PHE A 118 -3.47 29.31 0.47
N GLN A 119 -4.61 29.47 -0.20
CA GLN A 119 -4.66 29.67 -1.65
C GLN A 119 -3.93 30.93 -2.11
N THR A 120 -4.01 32.00 -1.32
CA THR A 120 -3.32 33.26 -1.59
C THR A 120 -1.82 33.10 -1.45
N GLN A 121 -1.36 32.50 -0.35
CA GLN A 121 0.06 32.24 -0.10
C GLN A 121 0.66 31.31 -1.15
N PHE A 122 0.01 30.17 -1.43
CA PHE A 122 0.49 29.24 -2.45
C PHE A 122 0.53 29.86 -3.84
N SER A 123 -0.51 30.62 -4.25
CA SER A 123 -0.50 31.26 -5.58
C SER A 123 0.60 32.31 -5.74
N SER A 124 1.00 32.97 -4.65
CA SER A 124 2.14 33.90 -4.63
C SER A 124 3.47 33.16 -4.73
N ASP A 125 3.62 32.09 -3.94
CA ASP A 125 4.91 31.46 -3.68
C ASP A 125 5.17 30.24 -4.56
N ALA A 126 4.18 29.74 -5.32
CA ALA A 126 4.30 28.51 -6.09
C ALA A 126 5.52 28.50 -7.03
N ALA A 127 5.83 29.62 -7.68
CA ALA A 127 6.98 29.71 -8.57
C ALA A 127 8.31 29.53 -7.84
N SER A 128 8.51 30.22 -6.70
CA SER A 128 9.74 30.10 -5.92
C SER A 128 9.82 28.76 -5.19
N TYR A 129 8.68 28.25 -4.71
CA TYR A 129 8.60 26.97 -4.02
C TYR A 129 8.96 25.81 -4.94
N VAL A 130 8.31 25.70 -6.09
CA VAL A 130 8.61 24.60 -7.04
C VAL A 130 10.06 24.69 -7.55
N ALA A 131 10.58 25.90 -7.79
CA ALA A 131 11.98 26.09 -8.16
C ALA A 131 12.98 25.70 -7.05
N SER A 132 12.52 25.62 -5.78
CA SER A 132 13.35 25.19 -4.65
C SER A 132 13.38 23.68 -4.43
N LEU A 133 12.47 22.93 -5.07
CA LEU A 133 12.44 21.48 -4.99
C LEU A 133 13.58 20.88 -5.84
N ASP A 134 14.25 19.86 -5.30
CA ASP A 134 15.17 19.06 -6.10
C ASP A 134 14.37 18.02 -6.89
N LEU A 135 14.08 18.31 -8.16
CA LEU A 135 13.32 17.40 -9.04
C LEU A 135 14.24 16.54 -9.92
N THR A 136 15.54 16.46 -9.60
CA THR A 136 16.56 15.87 -10.48
C THR A 136 17.21 14.61 -9.93
N ASN A 137 16.95 14.29 -8.67
CA ASN A 137 17.51 13.13 -7.99
C ASN A 137 16.62 11.88 -8.16
N GLU A 138 16.93 10.80 -7.44
CA GLU A 138 16.16 9.54 -7.50
C GLU A 138 14.94 9.50 -6.55
N ASP A 139 14.83 10.46 -5.62
CA ASP A 139 13.70 10.57 -4.70
C ASP A 139 12.47 11.07 -5.47
N THR A 140 11.30 10.57 -5.13
CA THR A 140 10.05 10.95 -5.80
C THR A 140 9.39 12.16 -5.16
N GLY A 141 9.93 12.66 -4.06
CA GLY A 141 9.33 13.72 -3.26
C GLY A 141 8.19 13.23 -2.37
N ALA A 142 8.17 11.94 -2.07
CA ALA A 142 7.19 11.36 -1.18
C ALA A 142 7.32 11.90 0.25
N LEU A 143 6.19 12.09 0.93
CA LEU A 143 6.19 12.44 2.35
C LEU A 143 6.93 11.37 3.18
N GLY A 144 7.90 11.79 3.98
CA GLY A 144 8.83 10.94 4.72
C GLY A 144 10.13 10.62 3.97
N GLY A 145 10.24 11.00 2.70
CA GLY A 145 11.44 10.86 1.86
C GLY A 145 12.48 11.96 2.07
N LEU A 146 13.54 11.93 1.27
CA LEU A 146 14.67 12.86 1.41
C LEU A 146 14.22 14.29 1.16
N ASP A 147 13.49 14.55 0.06
CA ASP A 147 13.20 15.91 -0.39
C ASP A 147 12.05 16.56 0.36
N ALA A 148 11.12 15.76 0.93
CA ALA A 148 10.01 16.27 1.72
C ALA A 148 10.34 16.44 3.21
N ASP A 149 11.11 15.50 3.79
CA ASP A 149 11.26 15.38 5.24
C ASP A 149 12.72 15.23 5.71
N GLY A 150 13.70 15.17 4.81
CA GLY A 150 15.10 14.85 5.14
C GLY A 150 15.26 13.39 5.56
N GLY A 151 14.35 12.52 5.11
CA GLY A 151 14.36 11.08 5.38
C GLY A 151 15.31 10.31 4.45
N PRO A 152 15.15 8.97 4.36
CA PRO A 152 15.85 8.18 3.36
C PRO A 152 15.34 8.50 1.95
N VAL A 153 16.17 8.24 0.94
CA VAL A 153 15.75 8.33 -0.47
C VAL A 153 14.62 7.33 -0.74
N LEU A 154 13.46 7.85 -1.12
CA LEU A 154 12.28 7.09 -1.53
C LEU A 154 12.13 7.19 -3.05
N THR A 155 12.60 6.16 -3.74
CA THR A 155 12.44 5.99 -5.19
C THR A 155 11.03 5.47 -5.51
N ALA A 156 10.65 5.48 -6.80
CA ALA A 156 9.42 4.85 -7.27
C ALA A 156 9.27 3.37 -6.85
N LYS A 157 10.38 2.68 -6.51
CA LYS A 157 10.39 1.29 -6.03
C LYS A 157 10.34 1.17 -4.51
N SER A 158 10.83 2.16 -3.76
CA SER A 158 10.95 2.09 -2.29
C SER A 158 9.91 2.92 -1.54
N VAL A 159 9.21 3.83 -2.22
CA VAL A 159 8.20 4.69 -1.60
C VAL A 159 7.04 3.91 -1.00
N LEU A 160 6.63 2.83 -1.65
CA LEU A 160 5.74 1.85 -1.04
C LEU A 160 6.61 0.85 -0.29
N LEU A 161 6.51 0.88 1.04
CA LEU A 161 7.18 -0.10 1.88
C LEU A 161 6.78 -1.50 1.44
N ASN A 162 7.77 -2.23 0.93
CA ASN A 162 7.64 -3.61 0.53
C ASN A 162 7.63 -4.54 1.76
N GLN A 163 6.62 -4.35 2.60
CA GLN A 163 6.40 -5.09 3.83
C GLN A 163 4.94 -5.53 3.89
N GLY A 164 4.70 -6.74 4.39
CA GLY A 164 3.34 -7.24 4.60
C GLY A 164 2.50 -6.32 5.48
N THR A 165 1.18 -6.51 5.41
CA THR A 165 0.14 -5.61 5.95
C THR A 165 0.13 -5.44 7.48
N GLY A 166 1.14 -5.95 8.19
CA GLY A 166 1.24 -5.88 9.65
C GLY A 166 0.39 -6.92 10.37
N THR A 167 -0.38 -7.74 9.66
CA THR A 167 -1.10 -8.88 10.24
C THR A 167 -0.13 -9.93 10.81
N PRO A 168 -0.47 -10.59 11.93
CA PRO A 168 0.34 -11.69 12.46
C PRO A 168 0.59 -12.75 11.36
N GLY A 169 1.85 -12.98 11.01
CA GLY A 169 2.26 -13.89 9.93
C GLY A 169 2.61 -13.23 8.58
N SER A 170 2.26 -11.94 8.36
CA SER A 170 2.68 -11.18 7.18
C SER A 170 3.87 -10.23 7.44
N GLN A 171 4.21 -10.00 8.70
CA GLN A 171 5.40 -9.23 9.07
C GLN A 171 6.66 -9.98 8.60
N GLY A 172 7.45 -9.34 7.73
CA GLY A 172 8.67 -9.91 7.16
C GLY A 172 8.52 -10.51 5.75
N PHE A 173 7.31 -10.58 5.19
CA PHE A 173 7.16 -10.85 3.75
C PHE A 173 7.57 -9.61 2.95
N ARG A 174 8.79 -9.63 2.42
CA ARG A 174 9.25 -8.73 1.37
C ARG A 174 8.88 -9.36 0.03
N LEU A 175 8.01 -8.71 -0.75
CA LEU A 175 7.72 -9.11 -2.13
C LEU A 175 8.96 -8.85 -2.97
N VAL A 176 9.85 -9.81 -3.07
CA VAL A 176 10.93 -9.74 -4.05
C VAL A 176 10.32 -10.07 -5.40
N GLU A 177 10.05 -9.05 -6.20
CA GLU A 177 9.64 -9.27 -7.58
C GLU A 177 10.77 -9.97 -8.32
N PRO A 178 10.51 -11.13 -8.94
CA PRO A 178 11.47 -11.77 -9.83
C PRO A 178 11.81 -10.83 -10.98
N THR A 179 13.10 -10.52 -11.16
CA THR A 179 13.57 -9.90 -12.40
C THR A 179 13.63 -10.96 -13.49
N LEU A 180 12.47 -11.29 -14.07
CA LEU A 180 12.37 -12.15 -15.26
C LEU A 180 12.73 -11.37 -16.54
N PHE A 181 12.58 -10.05 -16.51
CA PHE A 181 12.95 -9.10 -17.55
C PHE A 181 13.71 -7.94 -16.90
N ASP A 182 14.93 -7.67 -17.36
CA ASP A 182 15.71 -6.49 -16.99
C ASP A 182 15.47 -5.45 -18.09
N ASP A 183 15.18 -4.19 -17.75
CA ASP A 183 14.94 -3.14 -18.77
C ASP A 183 16.18 -2.90 -19.65
N THR A 184 17.36 -3.27 -19.15
CA THR A 184 18.63 -3.18 -19.87
C THR A 184 18.98 -4.46 -20.62
N ALA A 185 18.35 -5.58 -20.30
CA ALA A 185 18.55 -6.88 -20.96
C ALA A 185 17.21 -7.49 -21.36
N VAL A 186 16.88 -7.35 -22.66
CA VAL A 186 15.74 -8.00 -23.32
C VAL A 186 15.87 -9.53 -23.23
N GLY A 187 15.45 -10.08 -22.08
CA GLY A 187 15.55 -11.49 -21.70
C GLY A 187 16.99 -11.99 -21.62
N GLY A 188 17.38 -12.52 -20.47
CA GLY A 188 18.69 -13.12 -20.29
C GLY A 188 18.69 -14.07 -19.11
N SER A 189 18.52 -15.36 -19.38
CA SER A 189 18.80 -16.54 -18.53
C SER A 189 18.59 -16.44 -17.01
N ALA A 190 17.76 -15.53 -16.52
CA ALA A 190 17.45 -15.40 -15.10
C ALA A 190 16.49 -16.53 -14.73
N LEU A 191 17.06 -17.64 -14.26
CA LEU A 191 16.30 -18.68 -13.59
C LEU A 191 15.85 -18.14 -12.24
N THR A 192 14.55 -17.91 -12.09
CA THR A 192 13.94 -17.60 -10.80
C THR A 192 13.38 -18.88 -10.19
N GLN A 193 13.73 -19.15 -8.94
CA GLN A 193 13.14 -20.24 -8.18
C GLN A 193 11.99 -19.73 -7.31
N PHE A 194 10.81 -20.31 -7.48
CA PHE A 194 9.65 -20.09 -6.64
C PHE A 194 9.52 -21.22 -5.63
N GLN A 195 9.43 -20.87 -4.35
CA GLN A 195 8.96 -21.80 -3.32
C GLN A 195 7.45 -21.91 -3.44
N ILE A 196 6.95 -23.09 -3.80
CA ILE A 196 5.55 -23.34 -4.10
C ILE A 196 4.89 -24.28 -3.10
N GLY A 197 5.62 -24.75 -2.10
CA GLY A 197 5.11 -25.66 -1.08
C GLY A 197 5.55 -25.30 0.34
N ALA A 198 5.03 -26.02 1.32
CA ALA A 198 5.28 -25.79 2.74
C ALA A 198 6.57 -26.43 3.23
N GLN A 199 7.08 -27.45 2.52
CA GLN A 199 8.31 -28.15 2.88
C GLN A 199 9.52 -27.58 2.14
N ALA A 200 10.70 -27.77 2.73
CA ALA A 200 11.95 -27.41 2.08
C ALA A 200 12.07 -28.10 0.69
N TYR A 201 12.57 -27.35 -0.29
CA TYR A 201 12.82 -27.81 -1.67
C TYR A 201 11.58 -28.04 -2.55
N GLU A 202 10.36 -27.81 -2.06
CA GLU A 202 9.16 -27.75 -2.90
C GLU A 202 9.17 -26.49 -3.77
N THR A 203 9.91 -26.55 -4.87
CA THR A 203 10.20 -25.39 -5.72
C THR A 203 9.91 -25.62 -7.19
N ILE A 204 9.58 -24.54 -7.91
CA ILE A 204 9.54 -24.49 -9.36
C ILE A 204 10.56 -23.47 -9.83
N GLN A 205 11.45 -23.88 -10.72
CA GLN A 205 12.32 -22.96 -11.45
C GLN A 205 11.63 -22.51 -12.73
N ILE A 206 11.64 -21.20 -12.95
CA ILE A 206 11.06 -20.53 -14.11
C ILE A 206 12.18 -19.70 -14.74
N GLY A 207 12.38 -19.88 -16.04
CA GLY A 207 13.29 -19.04 -16.83
C GLY A 207 12.68 -18.76 -18.20
N ILE A 208 12.99 -17.58 -18.73
CA ILE A 208 12.60 -17.18 -20.07
C ILE A 208 13.88 -16.89 -20.84
N GLY A 209 13.99 -17.45 -22.04
CA GLY A 209 15.14 -17.19 -22.91
C GLY A 209 15.12 -15.77 -23.50
N SER A 210 16.25 -15.32 -24.04
CA SER A 210 16.34 -14.00 -24.69
C SER A 210 15.48 -13.91 -25.95
N PHE A 211 14.98 -12.71 -26.27
CA PHE A 211 14.17 -12.41 -27.46
C PHE A 211 14.69 -11.23 -28.28
N ASN A 212 15.91 -10.74 -28.02
CA ASN A 212 16.45 -9.65 -28.83
C ASN A 212 16.74 -10.10 -30.28
N VAL A 213 16.92 -9.13 -31.18
CA VAL A 213 17.14 -9.36 -32.61
C VAL A 213 18.31 -10.31 -32.89
N GLU A 214 19.36 -10.27 -32.05
CA GLU A 214 20.51 -11.15 -32.17
C GLU A 214 20.20 -12.58 -31.70
N ALA A 215 19.52 -12.73 -30.57
CA ALA A 215 19.10 -14.02 -30.00
C ALA A 215 18.09 -14.75 -30.91
N LEU A 216 17.27 -14.00 -31.64
CA LEU A 216 16.36 -14.53 -32.66
C LEU A 216 17.03 -14.69 -34.04
N ALA A 217 18.33 -14.40 -34.17
CA ALA A 217 19.10 -14.43 -35.41
C ALA A 217 18.53 -13.56 -36.55
N LEU A 218 17.77 -12.52 -36.22
CA LEU A 218 17.12 -11.62 -37.17
C LEU A 218 18.02 -10.46 -37.62
N SER A 219 19.22 -10.30 -37.04
CA SER A 219 20.17 -9.24 -37.40
C SER A 219 20.68 -9.32 -38.85
N ARG A 220 20.69 -10.54 -39.42
CA ARG A 220 21.13 -10.84 -40.80
C ARG A 220 19.99 -10.91 -41.82
N LEU A 221 18.77 -10.56 -41.44
CA LEU A 221 17.58 -10.68 -42.28
C LEU A 221 17.67 -9.78 -43.53
N SER A 222 17.46 -10.35 -44.73
CA SER A 222 17.43 -9.57 -45.98
C SER A 222 16.40 -10.08 -46.97
N LEU A 223 15.34 -9.30 -47.18
CA LEU A 223 14.28 -9.59 -48.16
C LEU A 223 14.71 -9.39 -49.62
N GLN A 224 15.76 -8.61 -49.86
CA GLN A 224 16.25 -8.28 -51.20
C GLN A 224 17.30 -9.27 -51.69
N LYS A 225 18.20 -9.72 -50.80
CA LYS A 225 19.31 -10.60 -51.16
C LYS A 225 18.94 -12.08 -51.03
N THR A 226 18.17 -12.44 -50.00
CA THR A 226 17.90 -13.85 -49.65
C THR A 226 16.47 -14.02 -49.09
N PRO A 227 15.42 -13.77 -49.90
CA PRO A 227 14.04 -13.80 -49.42
C PRO A 227 13.60 -15.15 -48.84
N GLY A 228 14.04 -16.28 -49.41
CA GLY A 228 13.70 -17.61 -48.91
C GLY A 228 14.29 -17.90 -47.52
N LEU A 229 15.54 -17.50 -47.29
CA LEU A 229 16.17 -17.62 -45.97
C LEU A 229 15.52 -16.66 -44.96
N ALA A 230 15.08 -15.49 -45.42
CA ALA A 230 14.42 -14.52 -44.55
C ALA A 230 13.09 -15.03 -43.98
N VAL A 231 12.29 -15.74 -44.79
CA VAL A 231 11.05 -16.38 -44.30
C VAL A 231 11.38 -17.49 -43.30
N MET A 232 12.39 -18.32 -43.62
CA MET A 232 12.83 -19.40 -42.72
C MET A 232 13.33 -18.86 -41.36
N ASP A 233 14.15 -17.81 -41.36
CA ASP A 233 14.65 -17.19 -40.12
C ASP A 233 13.50 -16.62 -39.27
N ILE A 234 12.46 -16.06 -39.90
CA ILE A 234 11.26 -15.57 -39.19
C ILE A 234 10.43 -16.73 -38.63
N ASP A 235 10.21 -17.80 -39.40
CA ASP A 235 9.47 -18.98 -38.95
C ASP A 235 10.16 -19.63 -37.74
N ASP A 236 11.49 -19.72 -37.76
CA ASP A 236 12.29 -20.23 -36.64
C ASP A 236 12.18 -19.35 -35.39
N ALA A 237 12.21 -18.02 -35.57
CA ALA A 237 12.01 -17.06 -34.48
C ALA A 237 10.61 -17.17 -33.86
N LEU A 238 9.57 -17.27 -34.68
CA LEU A 238 8.19 -17.49 -34.23
C LEU A 238 8.04 -18.82 -33.49
N ALA A 239 8.59 -19.90 -34.05
CA ALA A 239 8.57 -21.21 -33.41
C ALA A 239 9.28 -21.20 -32.05
N TYR A 240 10.36 -20.42 -31.91
CA TYR A 240 11.02 -20.22 -30.62
C TYR A 240 10.13 -19.49 -29.62
N ILE A 241 9.47 -18.39 -30.03
CA ILE A 241 8.53 -17.65 -29.18
C ILE A 241 7.39 -18.56 -28.72
N ASP A 242 6.81 -19.34 -29.62
CA ASP A 242 5.72 -20.26 -29.29
C ASP A 242 6.14 -21.37 -28.32
N ARG A 243 7.37 -21.88 -28.43
CA ARG A 243 7.94 -22.80 -27.43
C ARG A 243 8.04 -22.15 -26.05
N GLN A 244 8.50 -20.89 -25.96
CA GLN A 244 8.58 -20.17 -24.69
C GLN A 244 7.18 -19.91 -24.10
N ARG A 245 6.20 -19.53 -24.93
CA ARG A 245 4.79 -19.37 -24.50
C ARG A 245 4.18 -20.67 -24.00
N GLY A 246 4.42 -21.78 -24.71
CA GLY A 246 3.95 -23.11 -24.30
C GLY A 246 4.56 -23.54 -22.96
N TYR A 247 5.84 -23.29 -22.76
CA TYR A 247 6.51 -23.54 -21.48
C TYR A 247 5.91 -22.68 -20.34
N MET A 248 5.67 -21.39 -20.57
CA MET A 248 5.00 -20.53 -19.58
C MET A 248 3.58 -20.99 -19.25
N GLY A 249 2.81 -21.42 -20.24
CA GLY A 249 1.47 -21.97 -20.02
C GLY A 249 1.50 -23.26 -19.18
N ALA A 250 2.47 -24.15 -19.43
CA ALA A 250 2.66 -25.35 -18.62
C ALA A 250 3.04 -25.02 -17.17
N VAL A 251 3.89 -24.01 -16.97
CA VAL A 251 4.27 -23.54 -15.63
C VAL A 251 3.08 -22.92 -14.90
N GLN A 252 2.26 -22.12 -15.58
CA GLN A 252 1.01 -21.57 -15.02
C GLN A 252 0.07 -22.69 -14.54
N ASN A 253 -0.19 -23.70 -15.36
CA ASN A 253 -1.02 -24.85 -14.97
C ASN A 253 -0.47 -25.57 -13.72
N ARG A 254 0.86 -25.70 -13.60
CA ARG A 254 1.49 -26.29 -12.41
C ARG A 254 1.32 -25.41 -11.17
N LEU A 255 1.45 -24.10 -11.31
CA LEU A 255 1.22 -23.15 -10.22
C LEU A 255 -0.24 -23.19 -9.76
N GLU A 256 -1.20 -23.18 -10.68
CA GLU A 256 -2.64 -23.29 -10.36
C GLU A 256 -2.96 -24.58 -9.61
N ALA A 257 -2.49 -25.74 -10.11
CA ALA A 257 -2.68 -27.01 -9.43
C ALA A 257 -2.07 -27.02 -8.02
N THR A 258 -0.89 -26.39 -7.86
CA THR A 258 -0.23 -26.29 -6.55
C THR A 258 -1.02 -25.37 -5.61
N ILE A 259 -1.53 -24.24 -6.09
CA ILE A 259 -2.38 -23.32 -5.31
C ILE A 259 -3.62 -24.06 -4.80
N SER A 260 -4.34 -24.77 -5.67
CA SER A 260 -5.52 -25.53 -5.26
C SER A 260 -5.19 -26.59 -4.22
N ASN A 261 -4.06 -27.30 -4.37
CA ASN A 261 -3.61 -28.27 -3.37
C ASN A 261 -3.26 -27.61 -2.02
N LEU A 262 -2.54 -26.48 -2.03
CA LEU A 262 -2.17 -25.75 -0.83
C LEU A 262 -3.37 -25.16 -0.10
N GLN A 263 -4.39 -24.67 -0.83
CA GLN A 263 -5.64 -24.22 -0.24
C GLN A 263 -6.34 -25.35 0.53
N ASN A 264 -6.42 -26.55 -0.07
CA ASN A 264 -6.98 -27.73 0.61
C ASN A 264 -6.17 -28.11 1.85
N ILE A 265 -4.83 -28.08 1.78
CA ILE A 265 -3.96 -28.37 2.93
C ILE A 265 -4.17 -27.33 4.04
N SER A 266 -4.26 -26.05 3.68
CA SER A 266 -4.50 -24.95 4.62
C SER A 266 -5.84 -25.11 5.33
N GLU A 267 -6.92 -25.43 4.61
CA GLU A 267 -8.25 -25.67 5.18
C GLU A 267 -8.24 -26.86 6.15
N ASN A 268 -7.66 -27.99 5.74
CA ASN A 268 -7.55 -29.18 6.58
C ASN A 268 -6.70 -28.95 7.84
N THR A 269 -5.63 -28.17 7.71
CA THR A 269 -4.75 -27.80 8.82
C THR A 269 -5.45 -26.84 9.78
N ALA A 270 -6.15 -25.83 9.26
CA ALA A 270 -6.94 -24.91 10.05
C ALA A 270 -8.06 -25.64 10.81
N ALA A 271 -8.79 -26.56 10.17
CA ALA A 271 -9.82 -27.38 10.80
C ALA A 271 -9.25 -28.30 11.89
N SER A 272 -8.08 -28.90 11.64
CA SER A 272 -7.40 -29.73 12.63
C SER A 272 -6.87 -28.92 13.81
N ARG A 273 -6.35 -27.71 13.56
CA ARG A 273 -5.96 -26.77 14.62
C ARG A 273 -7.16 -26.31 15.44
N SER A 274 -8.29 -26.01 14.79
CA SER A 274 -9.54 -25.63 15.46
C SER A 274 -10.00 -26.72 16.41
N ARG A 275 -9.94 -28.00 16.01
CA ARG A 275 -10.25 -29.13 16.91
C ARG A 275 -9.35 -29.25 18.14
N ILE A 276 -8.12 -28.71 18.09
CA ILE A 276 -7.16 -28.78 19.19
C ILE A 276 -7.26 -27.53 20.08
N VAL A 277 -7.38 -26.36 19.47
CA VAL A 277 -7.25 -25.06 20.14
C VAL A 277 -8.61 -24.51 20.53
N ASP A 278 -9.62 -24.70 19.69
CA ASP A 278 -10.95 -24.13 19.92
C ASP A 278 -11.75 -25.08 20.81
N THR A 279 -12.36 -24.52 21.85
CA THR A 279 -13.21 -25.26 22.77
C THR A 279 -14.63 -25.35 22.23
N ASP A 280 -15.29 -26.49 22.43
CA ASP A 280 -16.73 -26.60 22.19
C ASP A 280 -17.48 -25.70 23.18
N PHE A 281 -18.04 -24.59 22.67
CA PHE A 281 -18.75 -23.60 23.46
C PHE A 281 -19.96 -24.20 24.22
N ALA A 282 -20.64 -25.20 23.63
CA ALA A 282 -21.78 -25.83 24.28
C ALA A 282 -21.34 -26.62 25.52
N ALA A 283 -20.26 -27.39 25.39
CA ALA A 283 -19.69 -28.17 26.49
C ALA A 283 -19.12 -27.26 27.60
N GLU A 284 -18.35 -26.22 27.24
CA GLU A 284 -17.75 -25.34 28.24
C GLU A 284 -18.80 -24.48 28.96
N THR A 285 -19.85 -24.04 28.26
CA THR A 285 -20.97 -23.31 28.88
C THR A 285 -21.76 -24.19 29.86
N ALA A 286 -21.98 -25.46 29.52
CA ALA A 286 -22.62 -26.43 30.42
C ALA A 286 -21.77 -26.67 31.67
N ASN A 287 -20.46 -26.83 31.51
CA ASN A 287 -19.51 -26.97 32.62
C ASN A 287 -19.44 -25.72 33.49
N LEU A 288 -19.39 -24.52 32.89
CA LEU A 288 -19.41 -23.25 33.60
C LEU A 288 -20.69 -23.11 34.42
N THR A 289 -21.84 -23.38 33.81
CA THR A 289 -23.15 -23.32 34.47
C THR A 289 -23.23 -24.31 35.63
N SER A 290 -22.78 -25.55 35.42
CA SER A 290 -22.69 -26.58 36.47
C SER A 290 -21.80 -26.12 37.64
N ARG A 291 -20.62 -25.58 37.35
CA ARG A 291 -19.69 -25.04 38.36
C ARG A 291 -20.31 -23.86 39.13
N GLN A 292 -21.03 -22.96 38.45
CA GLN A 292 -21.72 -21.84 39.09
C GLN A 292 -22.84 -22.33 40.02
N ILE A 293 -23.64 -23.31 39.59
CA ILE A 293 -24.67 -23.94 40.43
C ILE A 293 -24.04 -24.60 41.66
N VAL A 294 -22.93 -25.33 41.49
CA VAL A 294 -22.20 -25.95 42.62
C VAL A 294 -21.66 -24.89 43.58
N GLN A 295 -21.12 -23.79 43.08
CA GLN A 295 -20.64 -22.69 43.92
C GLN A 295 -21.78 -22.02 44.71
N GLN A 296 -22.92 -21.76 44.07
CA GLN A 296 -24.11 -21.22 44.73
C GLN A 296 -24.67 -22.19 45.78
N ALA A 297 -24.71 -23.48 45.46
CA ALA A 297 -25.13 -24.53 46.39
C ALA A 297 -24.15 -24.65 47.58
N ALA A 298 -22.85 -24.62 47.35
CA ALA A 298 -21.83 -24.65 48.41
C ALA A 298 -21.94 -23.45 49.35
N GLN A 299 -22.20 -22.25 48.82
CA GLN A 299 -22.46 -21.05 49.63
C GLN A 299 -23.75 -21.18 50.46
N SER A 300 -24.83 -21.69 49.87
CA SER A 300 -26.10 -21.95 50.59
C SER A 300 -25.94 -22.99 51.70
N VAL A 301 -25.24 -24.09 51.42
CA VAL A 301 -24.92 -25.13 52.41
C VAL A 301 -24.01 -24.59 53.52
N LEU A 302 -23.01 -23.77 53.16
CA LEU A 302 -22.14 -23.12 54.15
C LEU A 302 -22.93 -22.16 55.04
N ALA A 303 -23.85 -21.38 54.47
CA ALA A 303 -24.74 -20.49 55.23
C ALA A 303 -25.64 -21.28 56.20
N GLN A 304 -26.23 -22.38 55.74
CA GLN A 304 -27.01 -23.28 56.60
C GLN A 304 -26.15 -23.96 57.68
N ALA A 305 -24.94 -24.40 57.33
CA ALA A 305 -24.00 -24.99 58.29
C ALA A 305 -23.57 -23.99 59.37
N ASN A 306 -23.40 -22.70 59.02
CA ASN A 306 -23.07 -21.64 59.98
C ASN A 306 -24.24 -21.27 60.91
N GLN A 307 -25.49 -21.46 60.48
CA GLN A 307 -26.68 -21.18 61.30
C GLN A 307 -27.00 -22.30 62.31
N ARG A 308 -26.66 -23.57 62.00
CA ARG A 308 -26.94 -24.71 62.90
C ARG A 308 -26.29 -24.58 64.29
N PRO A 309 -25.02 -24.16 64.45
CA PRO A 309 -24.42 -23.94 65.77
C PRO A 309 -25.11 -22.86 66.60
N GLN A 310 -25.62 -21.80 65.96
CA GLN A 310 -26.30 -20.70 66.65
C GLN A 310 -27.66 -21.13 67.23
N ALA A 311 -28.40 -21.96 66.50
CA ALA A 311 -29.65 -22.53 66.98
C ALA A 311 -29.46 -23.48 68.19
N VAL A 312 -28.31 -24.16 68.28
CA VAL A 312 -27.98 -24.99 69.45
C VAL A 312 -27.61 -24.12 70.65
N LEU A 313 -26.89 -23.01 70.43
CA LEU A 313 -26.57 -22.06 71.51
C LEU A 313 -27.80 -21.35 72.08
N SER A 314 -28.83 -21.07 71.26
CA SER A 314 -30.10 -20.51 71.75
C SER A 314 -30.95 -21.50 72.57
N LEU A 315 -30.65 -22.80 72.50
CA LEU A 315 -31.32 -23.85 73.28
C LEU A 315 -30.56 -24.20 74.57
N LEU A 316 -29.35 -23.66 74.75
CA LEU A 316 -28.49 -23.86 75.93
C LEU A 316 -28.43 -22.64 76.87
N ALA A 317 -29.00 -21.51 76.46
CA ALA A 317 -29.19 -20.31 77.28
C ALA A 317 -30.65 -20.21 77.71
#